data_AF-A0A0B4CSU7-F1
#
_entry.id   AF-A0A0B4CSU7-F1
#
_cell.length_a   1.000
_cell.length_b   1.000
_cell.length_c   1.000
_cell.angle_alpha   90.00
_cell.angle_beta   90.00
_cell.angle_gamma   90.00
#
_symmetry.space_group_name_H-M   'P 1'
#
loop_
_entity.id
_entity.type
_entity.pdbx_description
1 polymer ?
#
loop_
_entity_poly.entity_id
_entity_poly.type
_entity_poly.pdbx_seq_one_letter_code
_entity_poly.pdbx_strand_id
1 'polypeptide(L)'
;MPNTARVIRSIPFWVLVGGSLVAVSGGAYLLVDKLTGMADAITAQTATGVDVYPGQIWAVLGAILVGVGLIGLALALTVATLGSFASTPASAAVLDTVEPATATVAAPAVETVSATPVDDEAATSESVARPTV
;
A
#
# COMPACT_ATOMS: atom_id res chain seq x y z
N MET A 1 -7.07 -5.15 -8.62
CA MET A 1 -5.70 -5.63 -8.27
C MET A 1 -5.45 -5.32 -6.80
N PRO A 2 -5.32 -6.30 -5.90
CA PRO A 2 -5.08 -6.03 -4.47
C PRO A 2 -3.65 -5.51 -4.23
N ASN A 3 -3.53 -4.31 -3.64
CA ASN A 3 -2.31 -3.51 -3.49
C ASN A 3 -1.52 -3.83 -2.20
N THR A 4 -1.06 -5.04 -2.02
CA THR A 4 -0.61 -5.51 -0.68
C THR A 4 0.87 -5.25 -0.44
N ALA A 5 1.68 -5.24 -1.50
CA ALA A 5 3.03 -4.68 -1.49
C ALA A 5 3.10 -3.17 -1.12
N ARG A 6 1.96 -2.47 -1.14
CA ARG A 6 1.88 -1.02 -0.85
C ARG A 6 1.78 -0.73 0.64
N VAL A 7 1.23 -1.63 1.46
CA VAL A 7 0.86 -1.33 2.86
C VAL A 7 2.09 -1.20 3.76
N ILE A 8 3.06 -2.14 3.68
CA ILE A 8 4.30 -2.12 4.47
C ILE A 8 5.24 -0.98 4.04
N ARG A 9 5.09 -0.46 2.81
CA ARG A 9 5.81 0.73 2.33
C ARG A 9 4.99 2.01 2.49
N SER A 10 3.77 1.93 3.00
CA SER A 10 2.89 3.09 3.08
C SER A 10 3.32 3.99 4.23
N ILE A 11 3.43 5.28 3.93
CA ILE A 11 3.64 6.34 4.92
C ILE A 11 2.67 6.22 6.11
N PRO A 12 1.34 6.01 5.94
CA PRO A 12 0.43 5.92 7.08
C PRO A 12 0.73 4.74 8.02
N PHE A 13 1.18 3.59 7.49
CA PHE A 13 1.60 2.46 8.33
C PHE A 13 2.81 2.82 9.20
N TRP A 14 3.84 3.44 8.62
CA TRP A 14 5.02 3.85 9.38
C TRP A 14 4.75 5.00 10.35
N VAL A 15 3.83 5.91 10.04
CA VAL A 15 3.36 6.93 10.98
C VAL A 15 2.65 6.28 12.17
N LEU A 16 1.82 5.27 11.93
CA LEU A 16 1.14 4.52 13.00
C LEU A 16 2.16 3.79 13.90
N VAL A 17 3.10 3.05 13.29
CA VAL A 17 4.14 2.30 14.03
C VAL A 17 5.08 3.25 14.78
N GLY A 18 5.65 4.23 14.08
CA GLY A 18 6.58 5.19 14.67
C GLY A 18 5.90 6.06 15.73
N GLY A 19 4.70 6.57 15.46
CA GLY A 19 3.91 7.35 16.42
C GLY A 19 3.53 6.53 17.66
N SER A 20 3.16 5.27 17.48
CA SER A 20 2.90 4.33 18.56
C SER A 20 4.16 4.12 19.43
N LEU A 21 5.31 3.85 18.81
CA LEU A 21 6.56 3.62 19.53
C LEU A 21 6.99 4.88 20.30
N VAL A 22 6.88 6.06 19.68
CA VAL A 22 7.17 7.34 20.33
C VAL A 22 6.20 7.58 21.50
N ALA A 23 4.91 7.30 21.35
CA ALA A 23 3.92 7.46 22.41
C ALA A 23 4.21 6.52 23.60
N VAL A 24 4.53 5.25 23.36
CA VAL A 24 4.93 4.31 24.41
C VAL A 24 6.21 4.78 25.10
N SER A 25 7.24 5.10 24.34
CA SER A 25 8.55 5.47 24.89
C SER A 25 8.49 6.78 25.67
N GLY A 26 7.83 7.79 25.11
CA GLY A 26 7.63 9.09 25.74
C GLY A 26 6.74 9.00 26.97
N GLY A 27 5.66 8.21 26.91
CA GLY A 27 4.78 7.96 28.05
C GLY A 27 5.50 7.26 29.19
N ALA A 28 6.26 6.22 28.88
CA ALA A 28 7.06 5.47 29.85
C ALA A 28 8.14 6.35 30.48
N TYR A 29 8.84 7.16 29.68
CA TYR A 29 9.83 8.12 30.18
C TYR A 29 9.22 9.09 31.19
N LEU A 30 8.09 9.73 30.84
CA LEU A 30 7.40 10.65 31.74
C LEU A 30 6.93 9.97 33.03
N LEU A 31 6.43 8.75 32.93
CA LEU A 31 5.97 7.99 34.09
C LEU A 31 7.13 7.67 35.03
N VAL A 32 8.24 7.16 34.50
CA VAL A 32 9.44 6.85 35.29
C VAL A 32 10.01 8.10 35.95
N ASP A 33 10.17 9.19 35.20
CA ASP A 33 10.68 10.47 35.73
C ASP A 33 9.88 10.95 36.95
N LYS A 34 8.54 10.90 36.87
CA LYS A 34 7.69 11.36 37.97
C LYS A 34 7.66 10.41 39.16
N LEU A 35 7.66 9.10 38.92
CA LEU A 35 7.72 8.12 40.01
C LEU A 35 9.07 8.19 40.74
N THR A 36 10.17 8.33 40.01
CA THR A 36 11.51 8.50 40.59
C THR A 36 11.61 9.81 41.36
N GLY A 37 11.15 10.92 40.80
CA GLY A 37 11.15 12.21 41.52
C GLY A 37 10.38 12.19 42.84
N MET A 38 9.22 11.51 42.89
CA MET A 38 8.49 11.33 44.14
C MET A 38 9.23 10.42 45.12
N ALA A 39 9.84 9.33 44.64
CA ALA A 39 10.61 8.42 45.48
C ALA A 39 11.83 9.12 46.11
N ASP A 40 12.52 9.95 45.33
CA ASP A 40 13.66 10.75 45.80
C ASP A 40 13.22 11.78 46.84
N ALA A 41 12.10 12.49 46.60
CA ALA A 41 11.58 13.48 47.55
C ALA A 41 11.14 12.85 48.88
N ILE A 42 10.54 11.65 48.85
CA ILE A 42 10.17 10.89 50.05
C ILE A 42 11.43 10.46 50.82
N THR A 43 12.42 9.95 50.11
CA THR A 43 13.70 9.49 50.70
C THR A 43 14.47 10.65 51.31
N ALA A 44 14.44 11.82 50.68
CA ALA A 44 15.07 13.04 51.16
C ALA A 44 14.30 13.74 52.31
N GLN A 45 13.12 13.26 52.69
CA GLN A 45 12.20 13.92 53.65
C GLN A 45 11.81 15.36 53.24
N THR A 46 11.86 15.67 51.95
CA THR A 46 11.52 17.00 51.40
C THR A 46 10.23 16.96 50.58
N ALA A 47 9.41 15.92 50.68
CA ALA A 47 8.17 15.78 49.92
C ALA A 47 7.22 16.96 50.21
N THR A 48 7.07 17.87 49.23
CA THR A 48 6.12 18.98 49.30
C THR A 48 4.88 18.65 48.46
N GLY A 49 3.75 19.34 48.71
CA GLY A 49 2.53 19.17 47.89
C GLY A 49 2.74 19.46 46.38
N VAL A 50 3.82 20.17 46.03
CA VAL A 50 4.24 20.49 44.66
C VAL A 50 4.91 19.31 43.96
N ASP A 51 5.37 18.31 44.70
CA ASP A 51 5.93 17.08 44.13
C ASP A 51 4.82 16.06 43.84
N VAL A 52 3.76 16.07 44.65
CA VAL A 52 2.69 15.07 44.60
C VAL A 52 1.58 15.47 43.63
N TYR A 53 1.10 16.72 43.68
CA TYR A 53 -0.11 17.12 42.95
C TYR A 53 0.14 17.39 41.45
N PRO A 54 1.18 18.16 41.06
CA PRO A 54 1.59 18.27 39.66
C PRO A 54 2.20 16.95 39.15
N GLY A 55 2.96 16.23 39.97
CA GLY A 55 3.58 14.96 39.57
C GLY A 55 2.55 13.90 39.16
N GLN A 56 1.41 13.86 39.85
CA GLN A 56 0.33 12.90 39.56
C GLN A 56 -0.31 13.13 38.18
N ILE A 57 -0.64 14.37 37.81
CA ILE A 57 -1.27 14.62 36.49
C ILE A 57 -0.33 14.26 35.34
N TRP A 58 0.98 14.52 35.49
CA TRP A 58 1.99 14.14 34.52
C TRP A 58 2.17 12.63 34.42
N ALA A 59 2.12 11.92 35.55
CA ALA A 59 2.16 10.45 35.56
C ALA A 59 0.93 9.84 34.86
N VAL A 60 -0.27 10.40 35.09
CA VAL A 60 -1.50 9.97 34.42
C VAL A 60 -1.40 10.20 32.91
N LEU A 61 -0.91 11.37 32.48
CA LEU A 61 -0.68 11.64 31.06
C LEU A 61 0.32 10.66 30.45
N GLY A 62 1.41 10.36 31.15
CA GLY A 62 2.39 9.34 30.75
C GLY A 62 1.74 7.96 30.55
N ALA A 63 0.93 7.53 31.52
CA ALA A 63 0.20 6.26 31.45
C ALA A 63 -0.79 6.21 30.28
N ILE A 64 -1.52 7.30 30.00
CA ILE A 64 -2.41 7.41 28.84
C ILE A 64 -1.61 7.29 27.54
N LEU A 65 -0.45 7.97 27.44
CA LEU A 65 0.41 7.90 26.26
C LEU A 65 0.91 6.48 26.01
N VAL A 66 1.30 5.76 27.07
CA VAL A 66 1.64 4.33 26.98
C VAL A 66 0.45 3.52 26.49
N GLY A 67 -0.73 3.71 27.07
CA GLY A 67 -1.94 2.99 26.67
C GLY A 67 -2.31 3.20 25.21
N VAL A 68 -2.37 4.46 24.76
CA VAL A 68 -2.64 4.82 23.35
C VAL A 68 -1.56 4.27 22.44
N GLY A 69 -0.29 4.35 22.85
CA GLY A 69 0.84 3.78 22.12
C GLY A 69 0.69 2.28 21.92
N LEU A 70 0.39 1.51 22.98
CA LEU A 70 0.18 0.07 22.88
C LEU A 70 -1.02 -0.30 22.02
N ILE A 71 -2.13 0.45 22.11
CA ILE A 71 -3.28 0.29 21.22
C ILE A 71 -2.86 0.52 19.77
N GLY A 72 -2.15 1.60 19.48
CA GLY A 72 -1.61 1.89 18.14
C GLY A 72 -0.73 0.75 17.60
N LEU A 73 0.10 0.14 18.47
CA LEU A 73 0.96 -0.98 18.10
C LEU A 73 0.13 -2.22 17.75
N ALA A 74 -0.87 -2.53 18.58
CA ALA A 74 -1.77 -3.65 18.33
C ALA A 74 -2.54 -3.49 17.01
N LEU A 75 -3.02 -2.28 16.72
CA LEU A 75 -3.63 -1.98 15.41
C LEU A 75 -2.63 -2.14 14.27
N ALA A 76 -1.39 -1.64 14.42
CA ALA A 76 -0.36 -1.77 13.40
C ALA A 76 -0.05 -3.24 13.10
N LEU A 77 0.06 -4.08 14.13
CA LEU A 77 0.26 -5.53 13.98
C LEU A 77 -0.93 -6.21 13.29
N THR A 78 -2.15 -5.78 13.62
CA THR A 78 -3.38 -6.29 12.98
C THR A 78 -3.40 -5.94 11.49
N VAL A 79 -3.04 -4.72 11.12
CA VAL A 79 -2.95 -4.30 9.70
C VAL A 79 -1.82 -5.04 8.98
N ALA A 80 -0.67 -5.22 9.63
CA ALA A 80 0.47 -5.94 9.05
C ALA A 80 0.14 -7.41 8.79
N THR A 81 -0.49 -8.09 9.74
CA THR A 81 -0.94 -9.49 9.58
C THR A 81 -1.95 -9.62 8.45
N LEU A 82 -2.95 -8.74 8.37
CA LEU A 82 -3.92 -8.74 7.26
C LEU A 82 -3.24 -8.47 5.91
N GLY A 83 -2.28 -7.55 5.87
CA GLY A 83 -1.48 -7.25 4.67
C GLY A 83 -0.59 -8.42 4.23
N SER A 84 -0.13 -9.24 5.17
CA SER A 84 0.67 -10.44 4.89
C SER A 84 -0.12 -11.50 4.13
N PHE A 85 -1.37 -11.77 4.51
CA PHE A 85 -2.21 -12.76 3.82
C PHE A 85 -2.57 -12.33 2.39
N ALA A 86 -2.72 -11.03 2.18
CA ALA A 86 -3.12 -10.48 0.91
C ALA A 86 -1.92 -10.30 -0.06
N SER A 87 -0.67 -10.44 0.43
CA SER A 87 0.54 -10.53 -0.41
C SER A 87 0.77 -11.97 -0.86
N THR A 88 -0.09 -12.48 -1.75
CA THR A 88 0.23 -13.73 -2.46
C THR A 88 1.37 -13.46 -3.43
N PRO A 89 2.48 -14.21 -3.39
CA PRO A 89 3.55 -14.05 -4.37
C PRO A 89 2.99 -14.36 -5.75
N ALA A 90 2.95 -13.36 -6.63
CA ALA A 90 2.96 -13.63 -8.05
C ALA A 90 4.27 -14.37 -8.31
N SER A 91 4.18 -15.69 -8.43
CA SER A 91 5.31 -16.53 -8.84
C SER A 91 5.94 -15.85 -10.05
N ALA A 92 7.21 -15.47 -9.89
CA ALA A 92 8.06 -15.14 -11.00
C ALA A 92 8.24 -16.42 -11.83
N ALA A 93 7.29 -16.70 -12.72
CA ALA A 93 7.54 -17.56 -13.88
C ALA A 93 8.36 -16.74 -14.88
N VAL A 94 9.61 -16.45 -14.51
CA VAL A 94 10.69 -16.27 -15.48
C VAL A 94 11.07 -17.69 -15.87
N LEU A 95 10.36 -18.25 -16.84
CA LEU A 95 10.86 -19.38 -17.63
C LEU A 95 11.09 -18.84 -19.04
N ASP A 96 12.35 -18.51 -19.25
CA ASP A 96 13.15 -18.74 -20.45
C ASP A 96 12.52 -18.45 -21.83
N THR A 97 13.08 -17.43 -22.49
CA THR A 97 13.45 -17.38 -23.91
C THR A 97 12.84 -18.45 -24.84
N VAL A 98 11.74 -18.13 -25.54
CA VAL A 98 11.53 -18.64 -26.92
C VAL A 98 10.88 -17.53 -27.75
N GLU A 99 11.65 -17.03 -28.71
CA GLU A 99 11.18 -16.25 -29.85
C GLU A 99 10.03 -16.99 -30.55
N PRO A 100 8.83 -16.40 -30.77
CA PRO A 100 7.79 -17.09 -31.50
C PRO A 100 8.13 -17.11 -32.99
N ALA A 101 8.77 -18.19 -33.44
CA ALA A 101 8.82 -18.55 -34.84
C ALA A 101 7.37 -18.69 -35.36
N THR A 102 7.06 -17.88 -36.38
CA THR A 102 5.81 -17.94 -37.16
C THR A 102 5.51 -19.35 -37.62
N ALA A 103 4.43 -19.94 -37.09
CA ALA A 103 3.82 -21.14 -37.64
C ALA A 103 2.33 -20.87 -37.86
N THR A 104 2.00 -20.35 -39.04
CA THR A 104 0.63 -20.29 -39.56
C THR A 104 0.16 -21.72 -39.82
N VAL A 105 -0.65 -22.27 -38.92
CA VAL A 105 -1.36 -23.54 -39.11
C VAL A 105 -2.82 -23.25 -39.46
N ALA A 106 -3.27 -23.96 -40.49
CA ALA A 106 -4.49 -23.76 -41.27
C ALA A 106 -5.81 -23.69 -40.46
N ALA A 107 -6.70 -22.81 -40.92
CA ALA A 107 -8.07 -22.66 -40.45
C ALA A 107 -8.98 -23.80 -40.93
N PRO A 108 -9.95 -24.28 -40.12
CA PRO A 108 -10.98 -25.19 -40.60
C PRO A 108 -12.12 -24.42 -41.28
N ALA A 109 -12.58 -24.97 -42.41
CA ALA A 109 -13.69 -24.49 -43.21
C ALA A 109 -15.04 -24.69 -42.50
N VAL A 110 -15.97 -23.75 -42.69
CA VAL A 110 -17.41 -24.05 -42.82
C VAL A 110 -18.09 -23.06 -43.76
N GLU A 111 -19.03 -23.63 -44.49
CA GLU A 111 -19.60 -23.27 -45.78
C GLU A 111 -20.82 -22.35 -45.65
N THR A 112 -20.98 -21.36 -46.54
CA THR A 112 -22.31 -20.85 -46.90
C THR A 112 -22.29 -20.38 -48.35
N VAL A 113 -22.94 -21.16 -49.20
CA VAL A 113 -23.27 -20.86 -50.60
C VAL A 113 -24.39 -19.83 -50.65
N SER A 114 -24.26 -18.79 -51.47
CA SER A 114 -25.41 -18.19 -52.15
C SER A 114 -24.99 -17.40 -53.40
N ALA A 115 -25.83 -17.50 -54.43
CA ALA A 115 -25.57 -17.34 -55.86
C ALA A 115 -25.24 -15.91 -56.37
N THR A 116 -24.44 -15.85 -57.43
CA THR A 116 -24.35 -14.75 -58.42
C THR A 116 -25.66 -14.63 -59.22
N PRO A 117 -26.10 -13.42 -59.63
CA PRO A 117 -25.70 -12.95 -60.98
C PRO A 117 -25.55 -11.42 -61.19
N VAL A 118 -24.66 -11.09 -62.14
CA VAL A 118 -24.77 -10.07 -63.23
C VAL A 118 -24.50 -8.58 -62.96
N ASP A 119 -23.52 -8.10 -63.75
CA ASP A 119 -23.26 -6.79 -64.40
C ASP A 119 -23.81 -5.48 -63.80
N ASP A 120 -22.93 -4.50 -63.62
CA ASP A 120 -22.90 -3.35 -64.54
C ASP A 120 -21.55 -2.61 -64.49
N GLU A 121 -21.06 -2.30 -65.68
CA GLU A 121 -19.85 -1.57 -66.00
C GLU A 121 -20.21 -0.07 -66.10
N ALA A 122 -19.59 0.80 -65.31
CA ALA A 122 -19.27 2.19 -65.69
C ALA A 122 -18.79 3.03 -64.50
N ALA A 123 -17.49 3.36 -64.48
CA ALA A 123 -17.02 4.66 -63.98
C ALA A 123 -15.67 5.00 -64.62
N THR A 124 -15.76 5.42 -65.87
CA THR A 124 -14.78 6.14 -66.68
C THR A 124 -14.21 7.36 -65.94
N SER A 125 -12.88 7.55 -65.99
CA SER A 125 -12.24 8.80 -66.43
C SER A 125 -10.72 8.64 -66.50
N GLU A 126 -10.27 8.20 -67.68
CA GLU A 126 -8.90 8.27 -68.14
C GLU A 126 -8.65 9.68 -68.71
N SER A 127 -7.73 10.44 -68.12
CA SER A 127 -7.30 11.75 -68.60
C SER A 127 -6.13 11.56 -69.58
N VAL A 128 -6.42 11.53 -70.88
CA VAL A 128 -5.41 11.49 -71.94
C VAL A 128 -5.34 12.84 -72.64
N ALA A 129 -4.18 13.46 -72.51
CA ALA A 129 -3.79 14.72 -73.14
C ALA A 129 -3.72 14.59 -74.67
N ARG A 130 -4.21 15.63 -75.35
CA ARG A 130 -4.23 15.78 -76.82
C ARG A 130 -3.02 16.60 -77.28
N PRO A 131 -2.22 16.14 -78.26
CA PRO A 131 -1.39 17.02 -79.07
C PRO A 131 -2.08 17.33 -80.42
N THR A 132 -2.12 18.60 -80.80
CA THR A 132 -2.58 19.08 -82.11
C THR A 132 -1.40 19.51 -82.97
N VAL A 133 -1.46 19.16 -84.26
CA VAL A 133 -0.91 19.97 -85.37
C VAL A 133 -2.08 20.61 -86.07
#